data_AF-A0A380TR70-F1
#
_entry.id   AF-A0A380TR70-F1
#
_cell.length_a   1.000
_cell.length_b   1.000
_cell.length_c   1.000
_cell.angle_alpha   90.00
_cell.angle_beta   90.00
_cell.angle_gamma   90.00
#
_symmetry.space_group_name_H-M   'P 1'
#
loop_
_entity.id
_entity.type
_entity.pdbx_description
1 polymer ?
#
loop_
_entity_poly.entity_id
_entity_poly.type
_entity_poly.pdbx_seq_one_letter_code
_entity_poly.pdbx_strand_id
1 'polypeptide(L)'
;MSKVYLALYKGTGGSLYDRVTDWLIRKITKGQYSHCEIAVEQTEFLSGDYYPYVTYDCYTSSPRDGGVRHKEIDLKDGKWDLIELPNITAEQVKRYYIQTQGRGYDWWGMLGIAFGVKQARSRYFCSEWCFNLIFGKDEGWRFSPNQLAAIFRQGDNK
;
A
#
# COMPACT_ATOMS: atom_id res chain seq x y z
N MET A 1 -17.92 -8.75 8.12
CA MET A 1 -17.02 -7.59 8.00
C MET A 1 -15.88 -8.00 7.11
N SER A 2 -15.57 -7.24 6.06
CA SER A 2 -14.43 -7.51 5.20
C SER A 2 -13.13 -7.33 5.97
N LYS A 3 -12.20 -8.26 5.81
CA LYS A 3 -10.86 -8.14 6.38
C LYS A 3 -10.07 -7.07 5.63
N VAL A 4 -9.21 -6.36 6.36
CA VAL A 4 -8.32 -5.34 5.80
C VAL A 4 -6.89 -5.77 6.06
N TYR A 5 -6.04 -5.63 5.05
CA TYR A 5 -4.64 -6.02 5.10
C TYR A 5 -3.74 -4.87 4.64
N LEU A 6 -2.54 -4.82 5.18
CA LEU A 6 -1.39 -4.14 4.57
C LEU A 6 -0.75 -5.12 3.57
N ALA A 7 -0.89 -4.85 2.28
CA ALA A 7 -0.28 -5.60 1.21
C ALA A 7 1.09 -5.01 0.84
N LEU A 8 2.14 -5.82 0.89
CA LEU A 8 3.52 -5.43 0.67
C LEU A 8 4.07 -6.09 -0.60
N TYR A 9 4.45 -5.28 -1.59
CA TYR A 9 4.92 -5.77 -2.89
C TYR A 9 6.43 -6.00 -2.92
N LYS A 10 6.88 -7.15 -3.42
CA LYS A 10 8.29 -7.54 -3.52
C LYS A 10 9.04 -6.95 -4.72
N GLY A 11 8.36 -6.24 -5.64
CA GLY A 11 9.02 -5.57 -6.77
C GLY A 11 9.51 -6.50 -7.88
N THR A 12 8.81 -7.61 -8.13
CA THR A 12 9.26 -8.69 -9.05
C THR A 12 8.58 -8.70 -10.42
N GLY A 13 7.74 -7.72 -10.76
CA GLY A 13 6.99 -7.71 -12.03
C GLY A 13 6.63 -6.32 -12.56
N GLY A 14 6.33 -6.26 -13.87
CA GLY A 14 5.97 -5.03 -14.58
C GLY A 14 6.89 -4.73 -15.77
N SER A 15 6.72 -3.54 -16.32
CA SER A 15 7.55 -3.00 -17.41
C SER A 15 9.00 -2.74 -16.96
N LEU A 16 9.91 -2.46 -17.90
CA LEU A 16 11.30 -2.08 -17.56
C LEU A 16 11.36 -0.85 -16.63
N TYR A 17 10.46 0.12 -16.83
CA TYR A 17 10.35 1.32 -15.99
C TYR A 17 9.95 0.97 -14.55
N ASP A 18 8.99 0.05 -14.39
CA ASP A 18 8.55 -0.43 -13.09
C ASP A 18 9.69 -1.10 -12.34
N ARG A 19 10.47 -1.93 -13.03
CA ARG A 19 11.61 -2.64 -12.44
C ARG A 19 12.72 -1.69 -11.99
N VAL A 20 12.98 -0.62 -12.74
CA VAL A 20 13.95 0.41 -12.35
C VAL A 20 13.46 1.18 -11.12
N THR A 21 12.18 1.56 -11.11
CA THR A 21 11.55 2.23 -9.97
C THR A 21 11.58 1.35 -8.72
N ASP A 22 11.20 0.08 -8.86
CA ASP A 22 11.21 -0.91 -7.78
C ASP A 22 12.62 -1.12 -7.24
N TRP A 23 13.62 -1.22 -8.13
CA TRP A 23 15.02 -1.32 -7.74
C TRP A 23 15.50 -0.08 -6.97
N LEU A 24 15.16 1.12 -7.42
CA LEU A 24 15.53 2.38 -6.77
C LEU A 24 14.92 2.45 -5.36
N ILE A 25 13.64 2.16 -5.21
CA ILE A 25 12.95 2.17 -3.91
C ILE A 25 13.58 1.15 -2.96
N ARG A 26 13.87 -0.06 -3.42
CA ARG A 26 14.52 -1.10 -2.59
C ARG A 26 15.92 -0.69 -2.18
N LYS A 27 16.68 -0.01 -3.04
CA LYS A 27 18.00 0.53 -2.70
C LYS A 27 17.94 1.64 -1.66
N ILE A 28 17.01 2.57 -1.81
CA ILE A 28 16.80 3.69 -0.87
C ILE A 28 16.34 3.17 0.50
N THR A 29 15.35 2.28 0.51
CA THR A 29 14.72 1.77 1.73
C THR A 29 15.46 0.58 2.34
N LYS A 30 16.53 0.11 1.68
CA LYS A 30 17.38 -1.03 2.07
C LYS A 30 16.58 -2.28 2.47
N GLY A 31 15.51 -2.59 1.73
CA GLY A 31 14.64 -3.71 2.04
C GLY A 31 14.06 -4.43 0.82
N GLN A 32 13.26 -5.46 1.09
CA GLN A 32 12.72 -6.34 0.06
C GLN A 32 11.46 -5.80 -0.61
N TYR A 33 10.76 -4.87 0.04
CA TYR A 33 9.54 -4.28 -0.50
C TYR A 33 9.80 -2.99 -1.26
N SER A 34 9.15 -2.84 -2.41
CA SER A 34 9.17 -1.61 -3.22
C SER A 34 7.86 -0.82 -3.17
N HIS A 35 6.76 -1.45 -2.75
CA HIS A 35 5.46 -0.82 -2.73
C HIS A 35 4.59 -1.39 -1.60
N CYS A 36 3.58 -0.64 -1.16
CA CYS A 36 2.57 -1.13 -0.25
C CYS A 36 1.20 -0.52 -0.52
N GLU A 37 0.16 -1.28 -0.24
CA GLU A 37 -1.25 -0.91 -0.44
C GLU A 37 -2.10 -1.37 0.75
N ILE A 38 -3.24 -0.71 0.96
CA ILE A 38 -4.27 -1.21 1.87
C ILE A 38 -5.24 -2.05 1.04
N ALA A 39 -5.33 -3.34 1.33
CA ALA A 39 -6.17 -4.30 0.64
C ALA A 39 -7.41 -4.62 1.47
N VAL A 40 -8.59 -4.46 0.88
CA VAL A 40 -9.86 -4.87 1.46
C VAL A 40 -10.31 -6.16 0.80
N GLU A 41 -10.48 -7.22 1.58
CA GLU A 41 -10.93 -8.52 1.10
C GLU A 41 -12.39 -8.47 0.66
N GLN A 42 -12.65 -8.89 -0.57
CA GLN A 42 -13.98 -9.12 -1.09
C GLN A 42 -14.18 -10.61 -1.27
N THR A 43 -15.33 -11.10 -0.83
CA THR A 43 -15.75 -12.49 -1.01
C THR A 43 -16.99 -12.49 -1.87
N GLU A 44 -16.85 -13.01 -3.08
CA GLU A 44 -17.95 -13.12 -4.03
C GLU A 44 -18.31 -14.59 -4.27
N PHE A 45 -19.61 -14.86 -4.38
CA PHE A 45 -20.14 -16.15 -4.80
C PHE A 45 -20.69 -15.97 -6.21
N LEU A 46 -19.96 -16.49 -7.20
CA LEU A 46 -20.46 -16.57 -8.56
C LEU A 46 -21.57 -17.63 -8.61
N SER A 47 -22.65 -17.31 -9.31
CA SER A 47 -23.82 -18.21 -9.41
C SER A 47 -23.39 -19.51 -10.10
N GLY A 48 -23.36 -20.62 -9.34
CA GLY A 48 -22.96 -21.94 -9.82
C GLY A 48 -21.67 -22.48 -9.20
N ASP A 49 -20.89 -21.65 -8.49
CA ASP A 49 -19.64 -22.10 -7.86
C ASP A 49 -19.87 -22.59 -6.42
N TYR A 50 -19.20 -23.70 -6.07
CA TYR A 50 -19.27 -24.29 -4.73
C TYR A 50 -18.31 -23.61 -3.73
N TYR A 51 -17.32 -22.87 -4.23
CA TYR A 51 -16.31 -22.18 -3.42
C TYR A 51 -16.35 -20.68 -3.67
N PRO A 52 -16.22 -19.85 -2.62
CA PRO A 52 -16.14 -18.41 -2.78
C PRO A 52 -14.88 -17.99 -3.52
N TYR A 53 -15.02 -17.01 -4.41
CA TYR A 53 -13.90 -16.32 -5.04
C TYR A 53 -13.51 -15.13 -4.16
N VAL A 54 -12.22 -15.03 -3.82
CA VAL A 54 -11.70 -13.96 -2.97
C VAL A 54 -10.83 -13.04 -3.80
N THR A 55 -11.27 -11.79 -3.94
CA THR A 55 -10.54 -10.67 -4.55
C THR A 55 -10.15 -9.63 -3.50
N TYR A 56 -9.29 -8.69 -3.89
CA TYR A 56 -8.85 -7.62 -3.01
C TYR A 56 -8.95 -6.27 -3.72
N ASP A 57 -9.75 -5.38 -3.14
CA ASP A 57 -9.76 -3.96 -3.51
C ASP A 57 -8.55 -3.29 -2.85
N CYS A 58 -7.58 -2.89 -3.66
CA CYS A 58 -6.35 -2.26 -3.17
C CYS A 58 -6.39 -0.75 -3.34
N TYR A 59 -6.01 -0.03 -2.28
CA TYR A 59 -6.00 1.42 -2.20
C TYR A 59 -4.61 1.90 -1.80
N THR A 60 -4.06 2.85 -2.54
CA THR A 60 -2.72 3.41 -2.29
C THR A 60 -2.47 4.67 -3.12
N SER A 61 -1.29 5.27 -2.98
CA SER A 61 -0.73 6.18 -3.99
C SER A 61 0.35 5.46 -4.81
N SER A 62 0.18 5.41 -6.13
CA SER A 62 1.04 4.66 -7.05
C SER A 62 1.77 5.59 -8.02
N PRO A 63 3.09 5.40 -8.23
CA PRO A 63 3.81 6.16 -9.25
C PRO A 63 3.32 5.80 -10.66
N ARG A 64 2.87 4.56 -10.86
CA ARG A 64 2.43 4.03 -12.16
C ARG A 64 1.14 4.69 -12.65
N ASP A 65 0.32 5.17 -11.72
CA ASP A 65 -1.00 5.78 -11.98
C ASP A 65 -0.98 7.28 -11.64
N GLY A 66 0.19 7.82 -11.32
CA GLY A 66 0.39 9.25 -11.08
C GLY A 66 -0.18 9.77 -9.76
N GLY A 67 -0.66 8.92 -8.85
CA GLY A 67 -1.19 9.35 -7.55
C GLY A 67 -2.08 8.33 -6.85
N VAL A 68 -2.98 8.84 -6.02
CA VAL A 68 -3.94 8.03 -5.25
C VAL A 68 -4.86 7.26 -6.19
N ARG A 69 -4.91 5.94 -6.03
CA ARG A 69 -5.65 5.00 -6.86
C ARG A 69 -6.43 3.98 -6.04
N HIS A 70 -7.40 3.38 -6.70
CA HIS A 70 -8.11 2.17 -6.29
C HIS A 70 -8.05 1.16 -7.44
N LYS A 71 -7.70 -0.09 -7.15
CA LYS A 71 -7.61 -1.16 -8.14
C LYS A 71 -7.87 -2.53 -7.52
N GLU A 72 -8.64 -3.38 -8.19
CA GLU A 72 -8.75 -4.79 -7.84
C GLU A 72 -7.46 -5.53 -8.25
N ILE A 73 -6.86 -6.27 -7.31
CA ILE A 73 -5.60 -6.99 -7.52
C ILE A 73 -5.73 -8.42 -6.99
N ASP A 74 -5.27 -9.40 -7.77
CA ASP A 74 -5.01 -10.75 -7.25
C ASP A 74 -3.71 -10.76 -6.44
N LEU A 75 -3.83 -10.81 -5.12
CA LEU A 75 -2.70 -10.83 -4.18
C LEU A 75 -2.18 -12.26 -3.91
N LYS A 76 -2.76 -13.30 -4.52
CA LYS A 76 -2.37 -14.71 -4.31
C LYS A 76 -1.22 -15.17 -5.21
N ASP A 77 -0.69 -14.29 -6.06
CA ASP A 77 0.36 -14.62 -7.04
C ASP A 77 1.78 -14.78 -6.45
N GLY A 78 1.92 -14.73 -5.11
CA GLY A 78 3.18 -14.88 -4.38
C GLY A 78 4.09 -13.65 -4.38
N LYS A 79 3.74 -12.59 -5.12
CA LYS A 79 4.53 -11.34 -5.19
C LYS A 79 4.25 -10.39 -4.02
N TRP A 80 3.23 -10.71 -3.23
CA TRP A 80 2.76 -9.91 -2.11
C TRP A 80 2.92 -10.66 -0.80
N ASP A 81 3.21 -9.91 0.27
CA ASP A 81 3.01 -10.37 1.63
C ASP A 81 1.85 -9.57 2.24
N LEU A 82 0.93 -10.25 2.91
CA LEU A 82 -0.24 -9.63 3.55
C LEU A 82 -0.05 -9.65 5.07
N ILE A 83 -0.35 -8.52 5.72
CA ILE A 83 -0.41 -8.40 7.18
C ILE A 83 -1.81 -7.91 7.54
N GLU A 84 -2.54 -8.65 8.38
CA GLU A 84 -3.91 -8.29 8.77
C GLU A 84 -3.91 -7.02 9.65
N LEU A 85 -4.87 -6.12 9.40
CA LEU A 85 -5.06 -4.87 10.13
C LEU A 85 -6.40 -4.93 10.88
N PRO A 86 -6.48 -5.61 12.04
CA PRO A 86 -7.75 -5.93 12.70
C PRO A 86 -8.52 -4.70 13.19
N ASN A 87 -7.84 -3.56 13.37
CA ASN A 87 -8.43 -2.32 13.86
C ASN A 87 -8.88 -1.36 12.74
N ILE A 88 -8.72 -1.74 11.47
CA ILE A 88 -9.06 -0.91 10.32
C ILE A 88 -10.26 -1.51 9.60
N THR A 89 -11.29 -0.69 9.35
CA THR A 89 -12.50 -1.13 8.62
C THR A 89 -12.48 -0.69 7.16
N ALA A 90 -13.18 -1.44 6.31
CA ALA A 90 -13.33 -1.10 4.89
C ALA A 90 -13.93 0.30 4.67
N GLU A 91 -14.83 0.75 5.55
CA GLU A 91 -15.45 2.08 5.49
C GLU A 91 -14.44 3.19 5.83
N GLN A 92 -13.49 2.95 6.75
CA GLN A 92 -12.39 3.88 6.99
C GLN A 92 -11.51 4.01 5.75
N VAL A 93 -11.18 2.89 5.10
CA VAL A 93 -10.37 2.88 3.87
C VAL A 93 -11.07 3.66 2.77
N LYS A 94 -12.33 3.35 2.49
CA LYS A 94 -13.12 4.03 1.44
C LYS A 94 -13.28 5.52 1.71
N ARG A 95 -13.53 5.93 2.96
CA ARG A 95 -13.62 7.36 3.33
C ARG A 95 -12.31 8.09 3.11
N TYR A 96 -11.19 7.50 3.54
CA TYR A 96 -9.88 8.13 3.36
C TYR A 96 -9.48 8.21 1.88
N TYR A 97 -9.82 7.18 1.08
CA TYR A 97 -9.67 7.22 -0.36
C TYR A 97 -10.45 8.38 -0.98
N ILE A 98 -11.74 8.54 -0.69
CA ILE A 98 -12.56 9.65 -1.22
C ILE A 98 -11.96 11.02 -0.86
N GLN A 99 -11.41 11.18 0.35
CA GLN A 99 -10.78 12.44 0.79
C GLN A 99 -9.45 12.76 0.08
N THR A 100 -8.80 11.74 -0.47
CA THR A 100 -7.45 11.85 -1.04
C THR A 100 -7.39 11.57 -2.54
N GLN A 101 -8.48 11.08 -3.13
CA GLN A 101 -8.61 10.83 -4.56
C GLN A 101 -8.30 12.10 -5.37
N GLY A 102 -7.56 11.92 -6.47
CA GLY A 102 -7.10 13.03 -7.32
C GLY A 102 -5.82 13.71 -6.86
N ARG A 103 -5.27 13.34 -5.68
CA ARG A 103 -3.93 13.80 -5.27
C ARG A 103 -2.84 13.04 -6.02
N GLY A 104 -1.84 13.77 -6.47
CA GLY A 104 -0.75 13.23 -7.29
C GLY A 104 0.30 12.46 -6.48
N TYR A 105 1.16 11.72 -7.19
CA TYR A 105 2.26 10.96 -6.58
C TYR A 105 3.43 11.87 -6.19
N ASP A 106 3.96 11.68 -4.97
CA ASP A 106 5.11 12.46 -4.50
C ASP A 106 6.45 11.73 -4.73
N TRP A 107 7.05 11.96 -5.90
CA TRP A 107 8.41 11.48 -6.19
C TRP A 107 9.48 12.12 -5.30
N TRP A 108 9.33 13.40 -4.95
CA TRP A 108 10.30 14.12 -4.12
C TRP A 108 10.21 13.67 -2.67
N GLY A 109 8.99 13.46 -2.16
CA GLY A 109 8.76 12.88 -0.84
C GLY A 109 9.33 11.46 -0.73
N MET A 110 9.14 10.61 -1.74
CA MET A 110 9.70 9.26 -1.77
C MET A 110 11.24 9.27 -1.72
N LEU A 111 11.90 10.09 -2.53
CA LEU A 111 13.36 10.28 -2.46
C LEU A 111 13.78 10.94 -1.13
N GLY A 112 12.93 11.83 -0.62
CA GLY A 112 13.08 12.55 0.64
C GLY A 112 13.08 11.66 1.88
N ILE A 113 12.61 10.41 1.80
CA ILE A 113 12.75 9.41 2.87
C ILE A 113 14.22 9.23 3.26
N ALA A 114 15.14 9.24 2.29
CA ALA A 114 16.58 9.13 2.55
C ALA A 114 17.18 10.40 3.18
N PHE A 115 16.58 11.57 2.90
CA PHE A 115 17.12 12.88 3.24
C PHE A 115 16.35 13.61 4.36
N GLY A 116 15.30 12.99 4.91
CA GLY A 116 14.47 13.57 5.97
C GLY A 116 13.66 14.80 5.54
N VAL A 117 13.38 14.95 4.24
CA VAL A 117 12.67 16.12 3.69
C VAL A 117 11.16 15.89 3.75
N LYS A 118 10.42 16.86 4.30
CA LYS A 118 8.96 16.82 4.40
C LYS A 118 8.34 16.88 2.99
N GLN A 119 7.34 16.05 2.77
CA GLN A 119 6.59 15.93 1.52
C GLN A 119 5.76 17.17 1.16
N ALA A 120 5.32 17.26 -0.10
CA ALA A 120 4.37 18.27 -0.52
C ALA A 120 2.96 17.96 0.01
N ARG A 121 2.30 18.93 0.67
CA ARG A 121 0.97 18.75 1.30
C ARG A 121 -0.15 18.19 0.39
N SER A 122 0.01 18.26 -0.93
CA SER A 122 -0.97 17.85 -1.93
C SER A 122 -0.63 16.55 -2.68
N ARG A 123 0.44 15.86 -2.28
CA ARG A 123 0.89 14.62 -2.92
C ARG A 123 1.19 13.55 -1.88
N TYR A 124 1.06 12.29 -2.29
CA TYR A 124 1.32 11.15 -1.42
C TYR A 124 2.20 10.13 -2.13
N PHE A 125 3.10 9.48 -1.41
CA PHE A 125 3.70 8.23 -1.86
C PHE A 125 3.10 7.02 -1.12
N CYS A 126 3.37 5.81 -1.61
CA CYS A 126 2.66 4.59 -1.21
C CYS A 126 2.61 4.34 0.31
N SER A 127 3.77 4.31 0.97
CA SER A 127 3.84 4.04 2.41
C SER A 127 3.36 5.19 3.27
N GLU A 128 3.49 6.44 2.81
CA GLU A 128 2.90 7.58 3.49
C GLU A 128 1.37 7.48 3.51
N TRP A 129 0.76 7.21 2.36
CA TRP A 129 -0.70 7.08 2.26
C TRP A 129 -1.22 5.97 3.18
N CYS A 130 -0.55 4.80 3.16
CA CYS A 130 -0.89 3.68 4.03
C CYS A 130 -0.71 4.02 5.52
N PHE A 131 0.41 4.64 5.90
CA PHE A 131 0.66 5.04 7.30
C PHE A 131 -0.41 6.01 7.79
N ASN A 132 -0.69 7.05 7.00
CA ASN A 132 -1.62 8.10 7.38
C ASN A 132 -3.03 7.56 7.58
N LEU A 133 -3.46 6.60 6.75
CA LEU A 133 -4.71 5.87 6.93
C LEU A 133 -4.70 5.04 8.22
N ILE A 134 -3.67 4.23 8.44
CA ILE A 134 -3.64 3.29 9.57
C ILE A 134 -3.57 4.01 10.92
N PHE A 135 -2.75 5.05 11.01
CA PHE A 135 -2.53 5.76 12.27
C PHE A 135 -3.37 7.03 12.44
N GLY A 136 -4.07 7.48 11.39
CA GLY A 136 -4.84 8.74 11.41
C GLY A 136 -3.96 9.98 11.63
N LYS A 137 -2.71 9.96 11.15
CA LYS A 137 -1.70 11.01 11.33
C LYS A 137 -1.14 11.46 9.98
N ASP A 138 -0.39 12.57 9.96
CA ASP A 138 0.30 13.10 8.76
C ASP A 138 1.83 12.99 8.89
N GLU A 139 2.30 11.92 9.53
CA GLU A 139 3.72 11.65 9.81
C GLU A 139 4.29 10.53 8.94
N GLY A 140 3.49 10.01 7.99
CA GLY A 140 3.84 8.88 7.13
C GLY A 140 5.05 9.11 6.23
N TRP A 141 5.42 10.38 6.00
CA TRP A 141 6.58 10.77 5.17
C TRP A 141 7.92 10.21 5.67
N ARG A 142 7.96 9.77 6.94
CA ARG A 142 9.16 9.20 7.60
C ARG A 142 9.30 7.70 7.38
N PHE A 143 8.28 7.04 6.84
CA PHE A 143 8.17 5.59 6.82
C PHE A 143 8.17 5.03 5.41
N SER A 144 9.03 4.05 5.20
CA SER A 144 9.10 3.21 4.00
C SER A 144 8.21 1.96 4.14
N PRO A 145 7.88 1.28 3.02
CA PRO A 145 7.16 0.01 3.07
C PRO A 145 7.82 -1.03 3.98
N ASN A 146 9.16 -1.07 4.01
CA ASN A 146 9.92 -2.00 4.85
C ASN A 146 9.83 -1.68 6.34
N GLN A 147 9.79 -0.39 6.70
CA GLN A 147 9.58 0.02 8.10
C GLN A 147 8.15 -0.29 8.56
N LEU A 148 7.14 -0.05 7.71
CA LEU A 148 5.77 -0.46 7.99
C LEU A 148 5.68 -1.98 8.21
N ALA A 149 6.28 -2.77 7.31
CA ALA A 149 6.33 -4.22 7.45
C ALA A 149 6.95 -4.65 8.79
N ALA A 150 8.05 -4.02 9.22
CA ALA A 150 8.68 -4.32 10.49
C ALA A 150 7.79 -3.96 11.70
N ILE A 151 7.12 -2.81 11.66
CA ILE A 151 6.22 -2.35 12.73
C ILE A 151 5.06 -3.33 12.92
N PHE A 152 4.37 -3.69 11.83
CA PHE A 152 3.16 -4.53 11.93
C PHE A 152 3.50 -6.00 12.22
N ARG A 153 4.59 -6.54 11.67
CA ARG A 153 5.02 -7.92 11.98
C ARG A 153 5.49 -8.12 13.42
N GLN A 154 6.05 -7.08 14.05
CA GLN A 154 6.41 -7.16 15.47
C GLN A 154 5.19 -7.09 16.39
N GLY A 155 4.08 -6.52 15.92
CA GLY A 155 2.80 -6.49 16.63
C GLY A 155 2.12 -7.86 16.69
N ASP A 156 2.27 -8.69 15.66
CA ASP A 156 1.64 -10.03 15.57
C ASP A 156 2.27 -11.09 16.51
N ASN A 157 3.45 -10.82 17.07
CA ASN A 157 4.19 -11.73 17.98
C ASN A 157 3.95 -11.46 19.47
N LYS A 158 2.90 -10.72 19.84
CA LYS A 158 2.55 -10.40 21.24
C LYS A 158 1.16 -10.83 21.63
#